data_AF-A0A161XX78-F1
#
_entry.id   AF-A0A161XX78-F1
#
_cell.length_a   1.000
_cell.length_b   1.000
_cell.length_c   1.000
_cell.angle_alpha   90.00
_cell.angle_beta   90.00
_cell.angle_gamma   90.00
#
_symmetry.space_group_name_H-M   'P 1'
#
loop_
_entity.id
_entity.type
_entity.pdbx_description
1 polymer ?
#
loop_
_entity_poly.entity_id
_entity_poly.type
_entity_poly.pdbx_seq_one_letter_code
_entity_poly.pdbx_strand_id
1 'polypeptide(L)'
;MVDTTLNVNFSIVLMGLSLHILIWEKLPDWGTWFNTLIANLPKPLAYLYDAWHCPYCFGFWVALMLHLLTGQYTLLSSEVMPAYLGAAALPIAWFLDALVGALLILFGSLLLKAISGPALTGHQKVMAFKQAQMEKSN
;
A
#
# COMPACT_ATOMS: atom_id res chain seq x y z
N MET A 1 -3.49 26.68 23.31
CA MET A 1 -3.45 25.21 23.41
C MET A 1 -4.06 24.69 22.13
N VAL A 2 -3.23 24.14 21.24
CA VAL A 2 -3.74 23.52 20.01
C VAL A 2 -4.15 22.11 20.42
N ASP A 3 -5.44 21.89 20.63
CA ASP A 3 -5.99 20.55 20.69
C ASP A 3 -5.95 19.97 19.28
N THR A 4 -4.76 19.53 18.86
CA THR A 4 -4.56 18.83 17.59
C THR A 4 -5.07 17.41 17.77
N THR A 5 -6.38 17.24 17.60
CA THR A 5 -6.96 15.92 17.39
C THR A 5 -6.36 15.35 16.11
N LEU A 6 -5.61 14.25 16.25
CA LEU A 6 -4.97 13.58 15.12
C LEU A 6 -6.05 12.85 14.33
N ASN A 7 -6.55 13.48 13.28
CA ASN A 7 -7.60 12.93 12.42
C ASN A 7 -6.99 12.37 11.14
N VAL A 8 -6.97 11.04 11.05
CA VAL A 8 -6.41 10.29 9.91
C VAL A 8 -7.53 9.78 9.03
N ASN A 9 -7.49 10.15 7.75
CA ASN A 9 -8.34 9.56 6.73
C ASN A 9 -7.62 8.38 6.07
N PHE A 10 -8.16 7.18 6.25
CA PHE A 10 -7.59 5.96 5.69
C PHE A 10 -7.99 5.69 4.23
N SER A 11 -8.84 6.51 3.60
CA SER A 11 -9.29 6.26 2.22
C SER A 11 -8.14 6.19 1.22
N ILE A 12 -7.22 7.17 1.23
CA ILE A 12 -6.05 7.17 0.34
C ILE A 12 -5.14 5.99 0.64
N VAL A 13 -4.92 5.68 1.92
CA VAL A 13 -4.07 4.58 2.36
C VAL A 13 -4.60 3.24 1.86
N LEU A 14 -5.90 2.99 2.02
CA LEU A 14 -6.54 1.73 1.60
C LEU A 14 -6.60 1.60 0.07
N MET A 15 -6.86 2.68 -0.65
CA MET A 15 -6.80 2.69 -2.12
C MET A 15 -5.36 2.47 -2.62
N GLY A 16 -4.39 3.16 -2.04
CA GLY A 16 -2.98 3.00 -2.40
C GLY A 16 -2.47 1.59 -2.10
N LEU A 17 -2.84 1.02 -0.95
CA LEU A 17 -2.51 -0.35 -0.58
C LEU A 17 -3.18 -1.37 -1.51
N SER A 18 -4.45 -1.19 -1.86
CA SER A 18 -5.15 -2.11 -2.77
C SER A 18 -4.56 -2.07 -4.17
N LEU A 19 -4.17 -0.89 -4.66
CA LEU A 19 -3.44 -0.74 -5.93
C LEU A 19 -2.08 -1.43 -5.88
N HIS A 20 -1.32 -1.27 -4.79
CA HIS A 20 -0.02 -1.94 -4.64
C HIS A 20 -0.16 -3.47 -4.68
N ILE A 21 -1.11 -4.02 -3.92
CA ILE A 21 -1.39 -5.47 -3.90
C ILE A 21 -1.85 -5.95 -5.26
N LEU A 22 -2.73 -5.20 -5.93
CA LEU A 22 -3.23 -5.57 -7.25
C LEU A 22 -2.07 -5.65 -8.25
N ILE A 23 -1.22 -4.61 -8.32
CA ILE A 23 -0.20 -4.49 -9.35
C ILE A 23 0.97 -5.46 -9.14
N TRP A 24 1.41 -5.65 -7.89
CA TRP A 24 2.61 -6.45 -7.59
C TRP A 24 2.33 -7.83 -7.03
N GLU A 25 1.19 -8.07 -6.37
CA GLU A 25 0.88 -9.39 -5.78
C GLU A 25 -0.21 -10.18 -6.51
N LYS A 26 -1.07 -9.54 -7.34
CA LYS A 26 -2.19 -10.25 -8.00
C LYS A 26 -2.12 -10.26 -9.52
N LEU A 27 -1.78 -9.16 -10.17
CA LEU A 27 -1.66 -9.09 -11.63
C LEU A 27 -0.63 -10.06 -12.21
N PRO A 28 0.55 -10.30 -11.59
CA PRO A 28 1.50 -11.30 -12.08
C PRO A 28 0.96 -12.73 -12.10
N ASP A 29 0.02 -13.05 -11.19
CA ASP A 29 -0.60 -14.37 -11.04
C ASP A 29 -1.84 -14.56 -11.92
N TRP A 30 -2.47 -13.48 -12.40
CA TRP A 30 -3.72 -13.53 -13.18
C TRP A 30 -3.54 -13.99 -14.64
N GLY A 31 -2.31 -14.25 -15.09
CA GLY A 31 -2.02 -14.89 -16.38
C GLY A 31 -0.73 -14.41 -17.04
N THR A 32 -0.39 -15.00 -18.18
CA THR A 32 0.87 -14.69 -18.89
C THR A 32 0.86 -13.35 -19.63
N TRP A 33 -0.31 -12.75 -19.89
CA TRP A 33 -0.45 -11.50 -20.64
C TRP A 33 0.23 -10.32 -19.93
N PHE A 34 0.08 -10.21 -18.60
CA PHE A 34 0.67 -9.12 -17.83
C PHE A 34 2.20 -9.25 -17.80
N ASN A 35 2.70 -10.46 -17.54
CA ASN A 35 4.13 -10.74 -17.57
C ASN A 35 4.73 -10.48 -18.97
N THR A 36 3.98 -10.77 -20.04
CA THR A 36 4.37 -10.45 -21.43
C THR A 36 4.38 -8.94 -21.68
N LEU A 37 3.43 -8.18 -21.12
CA LEU A 37 3.40 -6.73 -21.22
C LEU A 37 4.62 -6.10 -20.52
N ILE A 38 4.92 -6.53 -19.30
CA ILE A 38 6.09 -6.07 -18.54
C ILE A 38 7.39 -6.46 -19.24
N ALA A 39 7.46 -7.63 -19.87
CA ALA A 39 8.65 -8.04 -20.65
C ALA A 39 8.89 -7.17 -21.90
N ASN A 40 7.83 -6.60 -22.48
CA ASN A 40 7.91 -5.73 -23.66
C ASN A 40 8.01 -4.23 -23.30
N LEU A 41 8.12 -3.88 -22.01
CA LEU A 41 8.20 -2.50 -21.58
C LEU A 41 9.55 -1.87 -22.00
N PRO A 42 9.56 -0.62 -22.49
CA PRO A 42 10.82 0.08 -22.76
C PRO A 42 11.63 0.24 -21.47
N LYS A 43 12.97 0.14 -21.58
CA LYS A 43 13.92 0.15 -20.47
C LYS A 43 13.60 1.11 -19.31
N PRO A 44 13.29 2.42 -19.53
CA PRO A 44 13.01 3.33 -18.42
C PRO A 44 11.75 2.95 -17.64
N LEU A 45 10.73 2.43 -18.32
CA LEU A 45 9.46 2.06 -17.69
C LEU A 45 9.60 0.73 -16.94
N ALA A 46 10.38 -0.21 -17.49
CA ALA A 46 10.72 -1.46 -16.81
C ALA A 46 11.49 -1.18 -15.51
N TYR A 47 12.45 -0.25 -15.54
CA TYR A 47 13.16 0.18 -14.33
C TYR A 47 12.20 0.80 -13.30
N LEU A 48 11.28 1.66 -13.73
CA LEU A 48 10.32 2.30 -12.82
C LEU A 48 9.40 1.25 -12.16
N TYR A 49 8.93 0.27 -12.92
CA TYR A 49 8.11 -0.83 -12.41
C TYR A 49 8.84 -1.63 -11.31
N ASP A 50 10.12 -1.95 -11.53
CA ASP A 50 10.93 -2.70 -10.57
C ASP A 50 11.27 -1.86 -9.32
N ALA A 51 11.67 -0.60 -9.52
CA ALA A 51 11.96 0.33 -8.43
C ALA A 51 10.73 0.63 -7.55
N TRP A 52 9.53 0.64 -8.13
CA TRP A 52 8.26 0.89 -7.42
C TRP A 52 7.67 -0.37 -6.79
N HIS A 53 8.32 -1.53 -6.89
CA HIS A 53 7.85 -2.71 -6.17
C HIS A 53 7.84 -2.51 -4.64
N CYS A 54 8.71 -1.63 -4.13
CA CYS A 54 8.68 -1.24 -2.72
C CYS A 54 7.37 -0.50 -2.37
N PRO A 55 6.57 -1.00 -1.39
CA PRO A 55 5.28 -0.41 -1.03
C PRO A 55 5.39 1.04 -0.51
N TYR A 56 6.52 1.42 0.08
CA TYR A 56 6.78 2.80 0.46
C TYR A 56 7.04 3.70 -0.76
N CYS A 57 7.89 3.24 -1.70
CA CYS A 57 8.25 4.00 -2.89
C CYS A 57 7.05 4.23 -3.81
N PHE A 58 6.27 3.18 -4.09
CA PHE A 58 5.00 3.32 -4.80
C PHE A 58 3.98 4.10 -3.98
N GLY A 59 3.91 3.83 -2.68
CA GLY A 59 3.00 4.47 -1.72
C GLY A 59 3.07 5.99 -1.76
N PHE A 60 4.28 6.55 -1.86
CA PHE A 60 4.47 8.00 -1.96
C PHE A 60 3.83 8.58 -3.22
N TRP A 61 4.16 8.01 -4.40
CA TRP A 61 3.65 8.52 -5.67
C TRP A 61 2.15 8.30 -5.83
N VAL A 62 1.64 7.14 -5.40
CA VAL A 62 0.20 6.85 -5.48
C VAL A 62 -0.59 7.72 -4.51
N ALA A 63 -0.07 7.99 -3.30
CA ALA A 63 -0.75 8.88 -2.35
C ALA A 63 -0.85 10.31 -2.89
N LEU A 64 0.22 10.83 -3.50
CA LEU A 64 0.22 12.15 -4.14
C LEU A 64 -0.75 12.19 -5.33
N MET A 65 -0.76 11.15 -6.15
CA MET A 65 -1.67 11.04 -7.29
C MET A 65 -3.14 10.92 -6.86
N LEU A 66 -3.43 10.13 -5.84
CA LEU A 66 -4.77 10.01 -5.26
C LEU A 66 -5.22 11.30 -4.59
N HIS A 67 -4.32 12.00 -3.89
CA HIS A 67 -4.58 13.34 -3.37
C HIS A 67 -5.00 14.28 -4.51
N LEU A 68 -4.22 14.33 -5.60
CA LEU A 68 -4.52 15.17 -6.76
C LEU A 68 -5.87 14.83 -7.42
N LEU A 69 -6.22 13.54 -7.49
CA LEU A 69 -7.48 13.10 -8.13
C LEU A 69 -8.72 13.29 -7.24
N THR A 70 -8.58 13.10 -5.93
CA THR A 70 -9.72 13.03 -5.00
C THR A 70 -9.87 14.28 -4.12
N GLY A 71 -8.83 15.11 -4.04
CA GLY A 71 -8.75 16.25 -3.12
C GLY A 71 -8.69 15.86 -1.64
N GLN A 72 -8.55 14.57 -1.31
CA GLN A 72 -8.51 14.07 0.07
C GLN A 72 -7.10 14.17 0.64
N TYR A 73 -6.96 14.39 1.95
CA TYR A 73 -5.70 14.31 2.67
C TYR A 73 -5.69 13.09 3.58
N THR A 74 -4.53 12.46 3.76
CA THR A 74 -4.33 11.41 4.78
C THR A 74 -4.41 12.00 6.19
N LEU A 75 -3.79 13.16 6.40
CA LEU A 75 -3.89 13.96 7.61
C LEU A 75 -4.71 15.21 7.31
N LEU A 76 -5.92 15.31 7.89
CA LEU A 76 -6.75 16.51 7.68
C LEU A 76 -6.08 17.79 8.19
N SER A 77 -5.20 17.69 9.18
CA SER A 77 -4.43 18.84 9.67
C SER A 77 -3.47 19.42 8.62
N SER A 78 -3.12 18.68 7.55
CA SER A 78 -2.30 19.18 6.45
C SER A 78 -3.06 20.15 5.54
N GLU A 79 -4.40 20.19 5.59
CA GLU A 79 -5.21 21.12 4.80
C GLU A 79 -4.98 22.58 5.20
N VAL A 80 -4.70 22.82 6.50
CA VAL A 80 -4.50 24.16 7.05
C VAL A 80 -3.05 24.32 7.48
N MET A 81 -2.22 24.78 6.56
CA MET A 81 -0.83 25.16 6.85
C MET A 81 -0.74 26.63 7.31
N PRO A 82 0.25 26.96 8.16
CA PRO A 82 0.40 28.30 8.70
C PRO A 82 0.77 29.33 7.61
N ALA A 83 0.18 30.52 7.71
CA ALA A 83 0.26 31.56 6.68
C ALA A 83 1.68 32.06 6.38
N TYR A 84 2.63 31.92 7.32
CA TYR A 84 4.03 32.34 7.11
C TYR A 84 4.73 31.54 5.99
N LEU A 85 4.22 30.36 5.65
CA LEU A 85 4.76 29.54 4.55
C LEU A 85 4.37 30.04 3.16
N GLY A 86 3.38 30.93 3.06
CA GLY A 86 2.94 31.52 1.80
C GLY A 86 2.68 30.49 0.70
N ALA A 87 3.23 30.71 -0.50
CA ALA A 87 3.05 29.83 -1.66
C ALA A 87 3.69 28.44 -1.49
N ALA A 88 4.65 28.28 -0.57
CA ALA A 88 5.28 26.99 -0.30
C ALA A 88 4.43 26.08 0.62
N ALA A 89 3.39 26.64 1.26
CA ALA A 89 2.54 25.90 2.19
C ALA A 89 1.91 24.66 1.56
N LEU A 90 1.34 24.82 0.36
CA LEU A 90 0.63 23.74 -0.34
C LEU A 90 1.55 22.58 -0.77
N PRO A 91 2.66 22.79 -1.50
CA PRO A 91 3.53 21.67 -1.88
C PRO A 91 4.16 20.98 -0.67
N ILE A 92 4.46 21.72 0.42
CA ILE A 92 4.95 21.14 1.67
C ILE A 92 3.88 20.26 2.32
N ALA A 93 2.62 20.73 2.38
CA ALA A 93 1.51 19.95 2.89
C ALA A 93 1.32 18.64 2.13
N TRP A 94 1.33 18.70 0.80
CA TRP A 94 1.14 17.53 -0.07
C TRP A 94 2.27 16.52 0.08
N PHE A 95 3.50 17.02 0.16
CA PHE A 95 4.68 16.19 0.36
C PHE A 95 4.64 15.47 1.72
N LEU A 96 4.32 16.21 2.79
CA LEU A 96 4.21 15.63 4.14
C LEU A 96 3.04 14.65 4.24
N ASP A 97 1.91 14.96 3.62
CA ASP A 97 0.75 14.06 3.58
C ASP A 97 1.08 12.75 2.84
N ALA A 98 1.71 12.85 1.67
CA ALA A 98 2.13 11.69 0.89
C ALA A 98 3.17 10.83 1.63
N LEU A 99 4.07 11.43 2.41
CA LEU A 99 5.00 10.69 3.26
C LEU A 99 4.28 9.87 4.34
N VAL A 100 3.27 10.44 4.97
CA VAL A 100 2.46 9.74 5.98
C VAL A 100 1.64 8.64 5.32
N GLY A 101 1.01 8.92 4.18
CA GLY A 101 0.28 7.93 3.39
C GLY A 101 1.18 6.75 2.98
N ALA A 102 2.38 7.03 2.48
CA ALA A 102 3.36 6.01 2.10
C ALA A 102 3.79 5.12 3.28
N LEU A 103 4.01 5.72 4.45
CA LEU A 103 4.36 4.98 5.67
C LEU A 103 3.21 4.05 6.10
N LEU A 104 1.96 4.53 6.05
CA LEU A 104 0.79 3.74 6.40
C LEU A 104 0.53 2.61 5.38
N ILE A 105 0.79 2.84 4.09
CA ILE A 105 0.71 1.81 3.06
C ILE A 105 1.78 0.72 3.30
N LEU A 106 3.03 1.11 3.56
CA LEU A 106 4.09 0.16 3.94
C LEU A 106 3.68 -0.66 5.17
N PHE A 107 3.19 0.01 6.21
CA PHE A 107 2.73 -0.64 7.42
C PHE A 107 1.59 -1.62 7.14
N GLY A 108 0.59 -1.23 6.34
CA GLY A 108 -0.50 -2.11 5.92
C GLY A 108 -0.03 -3.33 5.14
N SER A 109 0.92 -3.16 4.21
CA SER A 109 1.53 -4.27 3.46
C SER A 109 2.26 -5.24 4.39
N LEU A 110 3.04 -4.72 5.35
CA LEU A 110 3.72 -5.54 6.36
C LEU A 110 2.74 -6.27 7.27
N LEU A 111 1.66 -5.62 7.71
CA LEU A 111 0.61 -6.26 8.50
C LEU A 111 -0.04 -7.43 7.75
N LEU A 112 -0.39 -7.25 6.47
CA LEU A 112 -0.98 -8.32 5.67
C LEU A 112 -0.04 -9.52 5.54
N LYS A 113 1.25 -9.26 5.29
CA LYS A 113 2.28 -10.30 5.26
C LYS A 113 2.47 -10.97 6.61
N ALA A 114 2.53 -10.20 7.69
CA ALA A 114 2.68 -10.70 9.05
C ALA A 114 1.49 -11.58 9.49
N ILE A 115 0.26 -11.26 9.07
CA ILE A 115 -0.94 -12.06 9.36
C ILE A 115 -0.98 -13.32 8.49
N SER A 116 -0.51 -13.27 7.24
CA SER A 116 -0.49 -14.43 6.35
C SER A 116 0.38 -15.58 6.85
N GLY A 117 1.50 -15.29 7.52
CA GLY A 117 2.41 -16.33 8.05
C GLY A 117 1.73 -17.26 9.06
N PRO A 118 1.22 -16.74 10.20
CA PRO A 118 0.46 -17.51 11.17
C PRO A 118 -0.80 -18.16 10.58
N ALA A 119 -1.48 -17.49 9.65
CA ALA A 119 -2.67 -18.04 9.00
C ALA A 119 -2.34 -19.31 8.18
N LEU A 120 -1.24 -19.30 7.43
CA LEU A 120 -0.78 -20.47 6.67
C LEU A 120 -0.36 -21.61 7.60
N THR A 121 0.40 -21.33 8.66
CA THR A 121 0.81 -22.36 9.63
C THR A 121 -0.39 -22.96 10.38
N GLY A 122 -1.36 -22.14 10.77
CA GLY A 122 -2.59 -22.61 11.39
C GLY A 122 -3.38 -23.53 10.46
N HIS A 123 -3.56 -23.13 9.19
CA HIS A 123 -4.24 -23.94 8.19
C HIS A 123 -3.54 -25.29 7.95
N GLN A 124 -2.21 -25.29 7.80
CA GLN A 124 -1.42 -26.52 7.65
C GLN A 124 -1.59 -27.46 8.84
N LYS A 125 -1.57 -26.96 10.08
CA LYS A 125 -1.78 -27.78 11.28
C LYS A 125 -3.17 -28.39 11.33
N VAL A 126 -4.22 -27.65 10.94
CA VAL A 126 -5.59 -28.17 10.87
C VAL A 126 -5.71 -29.26 9.80
N MET A 127 -5.11 -29.08 8.63
CA MET A 127 -5.11 -30.08 7.56
C MET A 127 -4.35 -31.35 7.98
N ALA A 128 -3.17 -31.20 8.60
CA ALA A 128 -2.40 -32.32 9.12
C ALA A 128 -3.16 -33.10 10.21
N PHE A 129 -3.88 -32.40 11.10
CA PHE A 129 -4.73 -33.04 12.10
C PHE A 129 -5.87 -33.84 11.45
N LYS A 130 -6.55 -33.28 10.46
CA LYS A 130 -7.63 -33.98 9.73
C LYS A 130 -7.10 -35.23 9.00
N GLN A 131 -5.94 -35.14 8.36
CA GLN A 131 -5.30 -36.27 7.67
C GLN A 131 -4.94 -37.38 8.66
N ALA A 132 -4.31 -37.06 9.79
CA ALA A 132 -3.98 -38.03 10.83
C ALA A 132 -5.21 -38.72 11.43
N GLN A 133 -6.35 -38.04 11.52
CA GLN A 133 -7.62 -38.64 11.95
C GLN A 133 -8.20 -39.60 10.90
N MET A 134 -8.06 -39.31 9.61
CA MET A 134 -8.50 -40.20 8.53
C MET A 134 -7.63 -41.47 8.46
N GLU A 135 -6.32 -41.35 8.61
CA GLU A 135 -5.40 -42.50 8.64
C GLU A 135 -5.64 -43.43 9.84
N LYS A 136 -6.06 -42.88 10.99
CA LYS A 136 -6.36 -43.66 12.19
C LYS A 136 -7.73 -44.34 12.17
N SER A 137 -8.59 -43.97 11.21
CA SER A 137 -9.96 -44.50 11.06
C SER A 137 -10.08 -45.58 9.96
N ASN A 138 -8.99 -45.87 9.25
CA ASN A 138 -8.84 -47.01 8.34
C ASN A 138 -8.01 -48.12 9.00
#